data_AF-A0A106EA32-F1
#
_entry.id   AF-A0A106EA32-F1
#
_cell.length_a   1.000
_cell.length_b   1.000
_cell.length_c   1.000
_cell.angle_alpha   90.00
_cell.angle_beta   90.00
_cell.angle_gamma   90.00
#
_symmetry.space_group_name_H-M   'P 1'
#
loop_
_entity.id
_entity.type
_entity.pdbx_description
1 polymer ?
#
loop_
_entity_poly.entity_id
_entity_poly.type
_entity_poly.pdbx_seq_one_letter_code
_entity_poly.pdbx_strand_id
1 'polypeptide(L)' 'MGDASRDGAAAGIRDFDPSSIARIGKPEEVASLVLFPASDESVYCTGSEFIVDGEMLAGSTFH' A
#
# COMPACT_ATOMS: atom_id res chain seq x y z
N MET A 1 19.03 31.92 0.75
CA MET A 1 20.11 31.05 1.26
C MET A 1 19.46 29.98 2.14
N GLY A 2 19.40 28.70 1.81
CA GLY A 2 19.90 27.98 0.63
C GLY A 2 19.04 26.73 0.41
N ASP A 3 18.82 26.43 -0.86
CA ASP A 3 18.40 25.15 -1.38
C ASP A 3 19.61 24.19 -1.36
N ALA A 4 19.49 23.08 -0.62
CA ALA A 4 20.37 21.93 -0.78
C ALA A 4 19.43 20.73 -0.99
N SER A 5 19.12 20.40 -2.23
CA SER A 5 19.95 19.54 -3.09
C SER A 5 20.10 18.13 -2.51
N ARG A 6 19.14 17.30 -2.90
CA ARG A 6 19.19 15.85 -3.16
C ARG A 6 20.47 15.12 -2.75
N ASP A 7 20.31 14.19 -1.81
CA ASP A 7 21.10 12.97 -1.79
C ASP A 7 20.17 11.78 -2.02
N GLY A 8 20.02 11.45 -3.31
CA GLY A 8 19.62 10.11 -3.72
C GLY A 8 20.83 9.19 -3.58
N ALA A 9 20.95 8.48 -2.47
CA ALA A 9 21.72 7.26 -2.34
C ALA A 9 21.39 6.58 -1.01
N ALA A 10 20.92 5.33 -1.10
CA ALA A 10 20.58 4.42 0.00
C ALA A 10 19.19 4.61 0.66
N ALA A 11 18.11 4.57 -0.12
CA ALA A 11 16.82 4.06 0.38
C ALA A 11 16.93 2.54 0.63
N GLY A 12 17.83 2.15 1.53
CA GLY A 12 18.05 0.76 1.86
C GLY A 12 16.97 0.29 2.81
N ILE A 13 15.92 -0.36 2.30
CA ILE A 13 15.05 -1.41 2.93
C ILE A 13 14.92 -1.32 4.48
N ARG A 14 14.77 -0.14 5.09
CA ARG A 14 14.85 -0.01 6.55
C ARG A 14 13.92 0.99 7.21
N ASP A 15 12.92 1.49 6.50
CA ASP A 15 11.76 2.14 7.14
C ASP A 15 10.51 1.31 6.82
N PHE A 16 10.41 0.12 7.43
CA PHE A 16 9.13 -0.58 7.51
C PHE A 16 8.30 0.14 8.55
N ASP A 17 7.18 0.74 8.15
CA ASP A 17 6.18 1.24 9.08
C ASP A 17 5.81 0.09 10.04
N PRO A 18 5.81 0.28 11.37
CA PRO A 18 5.37 -0.73 12.31
C PRO A 18 3.98 -1.32 12.01
N SER A 19 3.12 -0.58 11.31
CA SER A 19 1.81 -1.05 10.87
C SER A 19 1.87 -2.00 9.66
N SER A 20 2.95 -1.97 8.88
CA SER A 20 3.14 -2.81 7.71
C SER A 20 3.22 -4.31 8.04
N ILE A 21 2.61 -5.10 7.16
CA ILE A 21 2.69 -6.55 7.25
C ILE A 21 4.03 -7.01 6.70
N ALA A 22 4.96 -7.41 7.58
CA ALA A 22 6.34 -7.79 7.23
C ALA A 22 6.47 -9.17 6.55
N ARG A 23 5.72 -9.41 5.47
CA ARG A 23 5.82 -10.60 4.62
C ARG A 23 5.24 -10.33 3.23
N ILE A 24 5.60 -11.20 2.29
CA ILE A 24 4.92 -11.24 0.98
C ILE A 24 3.46 -11.67 1.18
N GLY A 25 2.56 -11.00 0.46
CA GLY A 25 1.15 -11.36 0.38
C GLY A 25 0.94 -12.73 -0.28
N LYS A 26 -0.08 -13.45 0.15
CA LYS A 26 -0.48 -14.72 -0.42
C LYS A 26 -1.52 -14.50 -1.53
N PRO A 27 -1.57 -15.35 -2.58
CA PRO A 27 -2.58 -15.24 -3.63
C PRO A 27 -4.02 -15.19 -3.11
N GLU A 28 -4.30 -15.91 -2.02
CA GLU A 28 -5.62 -15.98 -1.40
C GLU A 28 -6.08 -14.63 -0.83
N GLU A 29 -5.15 -13.75 -0.46
CA GLU A 29 -5.47 -12.42 0.09
C GLU A 29 -5.98 -11.48 -1.02
N VAL A 30 -5.42 -11.60 -2.22
CA VAL A 30 -5.92 -10.89 -3.41
C VAL A 30 -7.25 -11.48 -3.85
N ALA A 31 -7.36 -12.82 -3.93
CA ALA A 31 -8.59 -13.49 -4.32
C ALA A 31 -9.76 -13.15 -3.39
N SER A 32 -9.49 -13.08 -2.08
CA SER A 32 -10.50 -12.70 -1.08
C SER A 32 -10.99 -11.26 -1.27
N LEU A 33 -10.09 -10.32 -1.59
CA LEU A 33 -10.50 -8.94 -1.91
C LEU A 33 -11.39 -8.90 -3.16
N VAL A 34 -11.04 -9.65 -4.21
CA VAL A 34 -11.77 -9.67 -5.49
C VAL A 34 -13.23 -10.13 -5.34
N LEU A 35 -13.56 -10.89 -4.29
CA LEU A 35 -14.94 -11.30 -4.03
C LEU A 35 -15.88 -10.10 -3.82
N PHE A 36 -15.40 -9.01 -3.20
CA PHE A 36 -16.24 -7.84 -2.96
C PHE A 36 -16.61 -7.12 -4.27
N PRO A 37 -15.66 -6.67 -5.13
CA PRO A 37 -15.98 -6.07 -6.43
C PRO A 37 -16.72 -7.00 -7.39
N ALA A 38 -16.63 -8.32 -7.21
CA ALA A 38 -17.37 -9.30 -8.01
C ALA A 38 -18.81 -9.53 -7.51
N SER A 39 -19.18 -8.99 -6.35
CA SER A 39 -20.48 -9.19 -5.72
C SER A 39 -21.44 -8.02 -5.94
N ASP A 40 -22.74 -8.28 -5.73
CA ASP A 40 -23.80 -7.27 -5.73
C ASP A 40 -23.66 -6.23 -4.61
N GLU A 41 -22.78 -6.46 -3.62
CA GLU A 41 -22.53 -5.49 -2.54
C GLU A 41 -21.76 -4.25 -3.04
N SER A 42 -21.10 -4.37 -4.19
CA SER A 42 -20.26 -3.33 -4.79
C SER A 42 -20.93 -2.58 -5.95
N VAL A 43 -22.25 -2.70 -6.14
CA VAL A 43 -22.99 -2.19 -7.31
C VAL A 43 -22.84 -0.69 -7.60
N TYR A 44 -22.41 0.09 -6.60
CA TYR A 44 -22.19 1.53 -6.74
C TYR A 44 -20.70 1.94 -6.63
N CYS A 45 -19.81 0.97 -6.48
CA CYS A 45 -18.37 1.18 -6.46
C CYS A 45 -17.82 1.08 -7.89
N THR A 46 -17.68 2.22 -8.56
CA THR A 46 -17.10 2.32 -9.91
C THR A 46 -16.00 3.37 -9.94
N GLY A 47 -14.94 3.13 -10.72
CA GLY A 47 -13.78 4.00 -10.82
C GLY A 47 -12.88 4.04 -9.57
N SER A 48 -13.10 3.13 -8.61
CA SER A 48 -12.32 3.04 -7.37
C SER A 48 -11.13 2.08 -7.50
N GLU A 49 -10.10 2.35 -6.71
CA GLU A 49 -8.97 1.44 -6.51
C GLU A 49 -9.17 0.67 -5.19
N PHE A 50 -8.90 -0.63 -5.20
CA PHE A 50 -8.92 -1.50 -4.02
C PHE A 50 -7.50 -2.01 -3.76
N ILE A 51 -6.91 -1.58 -2.65
CA ILE A 51 -5.49 -1.85 -2.33
C ILE A 51 -5.34 -3.06 -1.40
N VAL A 52 -4.46 -3.99 -1.78
CA VAL A 52 -4.07 -5.18 -1.00
C VAL A 52 -2.54 -5.35 -1.08
N ASP A 53 -1.83 -4.58 -0.26
CA ASP A 53 -0.37 -4.42 -0.37
C ASP A 53 0.37 -4.56 0.96
N GLY A 54 -0.34 -4.92 2.03
CA GLY A 54 0.26 -5.01 3.36
C GLY A 54 0.76 -3.67 3.89
N GLU A 55 0.11 -2.57 3.48
CA GLU A 55 0.41 -1.18 3.88
C GLU A 55 1.66 -0.58 3.22
N MET A 56 2.16 -1.21 2.17
CA MET A 56 3.32 -0.73 1.42
C MET A 56 3.12 0.67 0.80
N LEU A 57 1.89 1.02 0.41
CA LEU A 57 1.56 2.28 -0.26
C LEU A 57 0.93 3.33 0.66
N ALA A 58 0.59 2.99 1.90
CA ALA A 58 -0.17 3.89 2.78
C ALA A 58 0.59 5.17 3.16
N GLY A 59 1.89 5.22 2.89
CA GLY A 59 2.76 6.36 3.18
C GLY A 59 2.97 6.49 4.68
N SER A 60 4.23 6.42 5.12
CA SER A 60 4.60 6.70 6.50
C SER A 60 4.22 8.15 6.83
N THR A 61 3.00 8.35 7.32
CA THR A 61 2.51 9.66 7.73
C THR A 61 3.26 10.03 8.99
N PHE A 62 4.07 11.09 8.88
CA PHE A 62 4.77 11.71 10.00
C PHE A 62 3.82 11.86 11.19
N HIS A 63 4.10 11.13 12.26
CA HIS A 63 3.60 11.45 13.59
C HIS A 63 4.62 12.33 14.31
#